data_AF-A0A3P7L7H4-F1
#
_entry.id   AF-A0A3P7L7H4-F1
#
_cell.length_a   1.000
_cell.length_b   1.000
_cell.length_c   1.000
_cell.angle_alpha   90.00
_cell.angle_beta   90.00
_cell.angle_gamma   90.00
#
_symmetry.space_group_name_H-M   'P 1'
#
loop_
_entity.id
_entity.type
_entity.pdbx_description
1 polymer ?
#
loop_
_entity_poly.entity_id
_entity_poly.type
_entity_poly.pdbx_seq_one_letter_code
_entity_poly.pdbx_strand_id
1 'polypeptide(L)'
;NKDGDQTHGDREASRSGRKNSAKTYFNQIKDFYCAPQTRFVNNFILSVLLIIAFSLAILLWRSYSYSRIPYIVSYGLFFGILLENIRSGIVRGGGFKQYLASSWNLVFFACICLFILGNLSSMPRIKDYPSLIWLTRLFLAIHLLVGFAFLFRFFVASRSIGPKLLMIHKMVLGDLLPFLAIIIIFWLSFTVFLVAIIYKPNPDDPYRSQVKEFFVGMRNSFFAMFGEFNIDDNIDALDKLEEECSATDGCIYPFYDWSYPLVYAVYVLCTHVILINLLIAMFT
;
A
#
# COMPACT_ATOMS: atom_id res chain seq x y z
N ASN A 1 77.88 -26.20 2.04
CA ASN A 1 76.52 -26.66 1.65
C ASN A 1 75.47 -26.07 2.61
N LYS A 2 75.39 -24.74 2.74
CA LYS A 2 74.49 -24.02 3.67
C LYS A 2 73.49 -23.09 2.98
N ASP A 3 73.51 -23.01 1.65
CA ASP A 3 72.70 -22.05 0.88
C ASP A 3 71.31 -22.57 0.48
N GLY A 4 71.01 -23.85 0.74
CA GLY A 4 69.73 -24.48 0.40
C GLY A 4 68.61 -24.29 1.42
N ASP A 5 68.93 -23.89 2.67
CA ASP A 5 67.97 -23.84 3.77
C ASP A 5 67.34 -22.44 3.96
N GLN A 6 68.10 -21.38 3.68
CA GLN A 6 67.60 -19.99 3.75
C GLN A 6 66.55 -19.68 2.69
N THR A 7 66.66 -20.25 1.49
CA THR A 7 65.68 -20.02 0.40
C THR A 7 64.33 -20.70 0.64
N HIS A 8 64.27 -21.72 1.49
CA HIS A 8 63.01 -22.36 1.89
C HIS A 8 62.30 -21.58 3.00
N GLY A 9 63.04 -21.11 4.01
CA GLY A 9 62.50 -20.28 5.11
C GLY A 9 61.93 -18.94 4.65
N ASP A 10 62.58 -18.25 3.72
CA ASP A 10 62.10 -16.96 3.19
C ASP A 10 60.85 -17.10 2.31
N ARG A 11 60.71 -18.22 1.60
CA ARG A 11 59.49 -18.54 0.81
C ARG A 11 58.31 -18.88 1.72
N GLU A 12 58.54 -19.54 2.85
CA GLU A 12 57.50 -19.84 3.84
C GLU A 12 57.08 -18.60 4.65
N ALA A 13 58.03 -17.75 5.04
CA ALA A 13 57.74 -16.46 5.69
C ALA A 13 56.95 -15.51 4.78
N SER A 14 57.31 -15.43 3.49
CA SER A 14 56.59 -14.68 2.46
C SER A 14 55.16 -15.22 2.22
N ARG A 15 54.98 -16.56 2.15
CA ARG A 15 53.65 -17.19 2.03
C ARG A 15 52.79 -16.98 3.27
N SER A 16 53.39 -17.00 4.47
CA SER A 16 52.70 -16.78 5.75
C SER A 16 52.25 -15.31 5.91
N GLY A 17 53.13 -14.35 5.59
CA GLY A 17 52.79 -12.92 5.57
C GLY A 17 51.70 -12.57 4.55
N ARG A 18 51.71 -13.20 3.36
CA ARG A 18 50.69 -13.00 2.33
C ARG A 18 49.36 -13.69 2.66
N LYS A 19 49.37 -14.86 3.31
CA LYS A 19 48.15 -15.52 3.86
C LYS A 19 47.52 -14.72 5.01
N ASN A 20 48.34 -14.18 5.90
CA ASN A 20 47.88 -13.30 6.98
C ASN A 20 47.31 -12.01 6.41
N SER A 21 47.92 -11.45 5.36
CA SER A 21 47.41 -10.26 4.67
C SER A 21 46.04 -10.51 4.03
N ALA A 22 45.85 -11.60 3.27
CA ALA A 22 44.54 -11.95 2.68
C ALA A 22 43.45 -12.22 3.73
N LYS A 23 43.80 -12.91 4.84
CA LYS A 23 42.90 -13.13 5.97
C LYS A 23 42.51 -11.82 6.66
N THR A 24 43.46 -10.89 6.81
CA THR A 24 43.22 -9.55 7.35
C THR A 24 42.33 -8.72 6.43
N TYR A 25 42.55 -8.73 5.12
CA TYR A 25 41.66 -8.06 4.16
C TYR A 25 40.25 -8.65 4.17
N PHE A 26 40.12 -9.98 4.25
CA PHE A 26 38.81 -10.64 4.37
C PHE A 26 38.08 -10.24 5.66
N ASN A 27 38.80 -10.17 6.78
CA ASN A 27 38.24 -9.68 8.04
C ASN A 27 37.82 -8.22 7.95
N GLN A 28 38.61 -7.34 7.32
CA GLN A 28 38.24 -5.95 7.10
C GLN A 28 36.98 -5.79 6.24
N ILE A 29 36.85 -6.58 5.17
CA ILE A 29 35.65 -6.61 4.33
C ILE A 29 34.45 -7.12 5.14
N LYS A 30 34.63 -8.20 5.92
CA LYS A 30 33.60 -8.72 6.81
C LYS A 30 33.17 -7.67 7.83
N ASP A 31 34.10 -6.94 8.43
CA ASP A 31 33.82 -5.90 9.42
C ASP A 31 33.08 -4.73 8.78
N PHE A 32 33.45 -4.34 7.54
CA PHE A 32 32.76 -3.32 6.77
C PHE A 32 31.28 -3.69 6.48
N TYR A 33 31.00 -4.92 6.02
CA TYR A 33 29.63 -5.40 5.81
C TYR A 33 28.89 -5.73 7.12
N CYS A 34 29.62 -5.96 8.21
CA CYS A 34 29.03 -6.12 9.54
C CYS A 34 28.67 -4.80 10.20
N ALA A 35 29.23 -3.68 9.74
CA ALA A 35 28.95 -2.37 10.27
C ALA A 35 27.45 -2.02 10.16
N PRO A 36 26.85 -1.40 11.19
CA PRO A 36 25.41 -1.18 11.27
C PRO A 36 24.89 -0.27 10.15
N GLN A 37 25.66 0.75 9.76
CA GLN A 37 25.29 1.67 8.68
C GLN A 37 25.29 0.97 7.30
N THR A 38 26.31 0.16 7.02
CA THR A 38 26.40 -0.62 5.78
C THR A 38 25.24 -1.61 5.67
N ARG A 39 24.91 -2.30 6.76
CA ARG A 39 23.75 -3.21 6.81
C ARG A 39 22.43 -2.50 6.56
N PHE A 40 22.25 -1.31 7.12
CA PHE A 40 21.06 -0.49 6.89
C PHE A 40 20.91 -0.12 5.40
N VAL A 41 21.98 0.39 4.78
CA VAL A 41 21.97 0.76 3.36
C VAL A 41 21.76 -0.46 2.46
N ASN A 42 22.41 -1.59 2.76
CA ASN A 42 22.23 -2.81 1.99
C ASN A 42 20.79 -3.32 2.08
N ASN A 43 20.19 -3.32 3.27
CA ASN A 43 18.79 -3.71 3.45
C ASN A 43 17.83 -2.77 2.69
N PHE A 44 18.12 -1.46 2.69
CA PHE A 44 17.36 -0.50 1.88
C PHE A 44 17.46 -0.80 0.38
N ILE A 45 18.67 -0.98 -0.15
CA ILE A 45 18.89 -1.30 -1.56
C ILE A 45 18.19 -2.60 -1.93
N LEU A 46 18.33 -3.66 -1.13
CA LEU A 46 17.66 -4.94 -1.35
C LEU A 46 16.14 -4.80 -1.33
N SER A 47 15.58 -3.98 -0.43
CA SER A 47 14.14 -3.71 -0.37
C SER A 47 13.64 -2.99 -1.62
N VAL A 48 14.38 -1.99 -2.11
CA VAL A 48 14.05 -1.28 -3.36
C VAL A 48 14.15 -2.22 -4.56
N LEU A 49 15.22 -3.03 -4.66
CA LEU A 49 15.38 -4.02 -5.73
C LEU A 49 14.27 -5.08 -5.70
N LEU A 50 13.85 -5.53 -4.52
CA LEU A 50 12.72 -6.44 -4.36
C LEU A 50 11.45 -5.81 -4.94
N ILE A 51 11.13 -4.57 -4.57
CA ILE A 51 9.91 -3.89 -5.04
C ILE A 51 9.93 -3.72 -6.55
N ILE A 52 11.07 -3.36 -7.14
CA ILE A 52 11.22 -3.24 -8.61
C ILE A 52 11.03 -4.61 -9.26
N ALA A 53 11.73 -5.64 -8.78
CA ALA A 53 11.63 -7.00 -9.33
C ALA A 53 10.20 -7.56 -9.21
N PHE A 54 9.54 -7.33 -8.08
CA PHE A 54 8.18 -7.80 -7.82
C PHE A 54 7.14 -7.01 -8.63
N SER A 55 7.34 -5.71 -8.80
CA SER A 55 6.53 -4.88 -9.72
C SER A 55 6.63 -5.45 -11.14
N LEU A 56 7.85 -5.68 -11.64
CA LEU A 56 8.06 -6.29 -12.96
C LEU A 56 7.42 -7.68 -13.05
N ALA A 57 7.52 -8.51 -12.00
CA ALA A 57 6.88 -9.83 -11.98
C ALA A 57 5.35 -9.73 -12.15
N ILE A 58 4.68 -8.87 -11.37
CA ILE A 58 3.22 -8.66 -11.45
C ILE A 58 2.81 -8.06 -12.80
N LEU A 59 3.54 -7.05 -13.31
CA LEU A 59 3.23 -6.45 -14.60
C LEU A 59 3.43 -7.43 -15.77
N LEU A 60 4.48 -8.24 -15.73
CA LEU A 60 4.75 -9.25 -16.76
C LEU A 60 3.78 -10.41 -16.69
N TRP A 61 3.22 -10.76 -15.53
CA TRP A 61 2.13 -11.75 -15.42
C TRP A 61 0.92 -11.40 -16.28
N ARG A 62 0.66 -10.10 -16.51
CA ARG A 62 -0.42 -9.65 -17.39
C ARG A 62 -0.18 -10.06 -18.85
N SER A 63 1.08 -10.19 -19.26
CA SER A 63 1.46 -10.74 -20.55
C SER A 63 1.58 -12.24 -20.41
N TYR A 64 0.93 -13.02 -21.29
CA TYR A 64 1.04 -14.47 -21.34
C TYR A 64 2.49 -14.98 -21.61
N SER A 65 3.46 -14.08 -21.72
CA SER A 65 4.89 -14.38 -21.84
C SER A 65 5.44 -14.88 -20.50
N TYR A 66 5.51 -16.21 -20.39
CA TYR A 66 5.93 -16.97 -19.21
C TYR A 66 7.44 -16.86 -18.92
N SER A 67 7.97 -15.65 -18.72
CA SER A 67 9.33 -15.50 -18.22
C SER A 67 9.38 -15.79 -16.72
N ARG A 68 10.00 -16.91 -16.34
CA ARG A 68 10.17 -17.34 -14.95
C ARG A 68 11.23 -16.54 -14.17
N ILE A 69 12.09 -15.80 -14.87
CA ILE A 69 13.23 -15.08 -14.29
C ILE A 69 12.80 -14.04 -13.23
N PRO A 70 11.88 -13.09 -13.51
CA PRO A 70 11.49 -12.07 -12.52
C PRO A 70 10.88 -12.68 -11.24
N TYR A 71 10.21 -13.84 -11.35
CA TYR A 71 9.69 -14.58 -10.20
C TYR A 71 10.80 -15.16 -9.32
N ILE A 72 11.77 -15.84 -9.94
CA ILE A 72 12.90 -16.43 -9.21
C ILE A 72 13.71 -15.35 -8.51
N VAL A 73 13.96 -14.22 -9.19
CA VAL A 73 14.70 -13.09 -8.61
C VAL A 73 13.94 -12.48 -7.43
N SER A 74 12.64 -12.20 -7.58
CA SER A 74 11.85 -11.61 -6.50
C SER A 74 11.70 -12.55 -5.31
N TYR A 75 11.53 -13.86 -5.51
CA TYR A 75 11.51 -14.84 -4.42
C TYR A 75 12.85 -14.95 -3.70
N GLY A 76 13.96 -14.94 -4.44
CA GLY A 76 15.30 -14.95 -3.86
C GLY A 76 15.57 -13.71 -3.02
N LEU A 77 15.22 -12.53 -3.51
CA LEU A 77 15.35 -11.27 -2.78
C LEU A 77 14.46 -11.23 -1.54
N PHE A 78 13.20 -11.67 -1.66
CA PHE A 78 12.26 -11.73 -0.53
C PHE A 78 12.77 -12.68 0.57
N PHE A 79 13.24 -13.86 0.17
CA PHE A 79 13.82 -14.84 1.10
C PHE A 79 15.07 -14.30 1.80
N GLY A 80 15.94 -13.59 1.08
CA GLY A 80 17.12 -12.94 1.66
C GLY A 80 16.74 -11.92 2.75
N ILE A 81 15.74 -11.07 2.48
CA ILE A 81 15.24 -10.08 3.45
C ILE A 81 14.56 -10.78 4.63
N LEU A 82 13.81 -11.86 4.40
CA LEU A 82 13.19 -12.67 5.44
C LEU A 82 14.24 -13.25 6.40
N LEU A 83 15.32 -13.83 5.89
CA LEU A 83 16.40 -14.36 6.71
C LEU A 83 17.08 -13.27 7.55
N GLU A 84 17.31 -12.08 6.99
CA GLU A 84 17.90 -10.96 7.74
C GLU A 84 16.97 -10.48 8.87
N ASN A 85 15.66 -10.46 8.64
CA ASN A 85 14.68 -10.12 9.67
C ASN A 85 14.60 -11.20 10.77
N ILE A 86 14.61 -12.49 10.41
CA ILE A 86 14.65 -13.60 11.37
C ILE A 86 15.92 -13.53 12.22
N ARG A 87 17.09 -13.37 11.59
CA ARG A 87 18.37 -13.18 12.27
C ARG A 87 18.30 -12.00 13.25
N SER A 88 17.78 -10.86 12.81
CA SER A 88 17.63 -9.66 13.64
C SER A 88 16.68 -9.88 14.82
N GLY A 89 15.62 -10.68 14.63
CA GLY A 89 14.71 -11.08 15.69
C GLY A 89 15.36 -11.98 16.75
N ILE A 90 16.14 -12.98 16.32
CA ILE A 90 16.83 -13.91 17.21
C ILE A 90 17.89 -13.17 18.05
N VAL A 91 18.70 -12.31 17.43
CA VAL A 91 19.75 -11.55 18.13
C VAL A 91 19.18 -10.63 19.22
N ARG A 92 17.94 -10.13 19.06
CA ARG A 92 17.26 -9.29 20.06
C ARG A 92 16.74 -10.06 21.28
N GLY A 93 16.67 -11.39 21.24
CA GLY A 93 16.44 -12.23 22.42
C GLY A 93 15.04 -12.18 23.07
N GLY A 94 14.04 -11.57 22.44
CA GLY A 94 12.74 -11.24 23.07
C GLY A 94 11.57 -12.23 22.90
N GLY A 95 11.77 -13.36 22.22
CA GLY A 95 10.66 -14.26 21.87
C GLY A 95 9.66 -13.66 20.85
N PHE A 96 8.72 -14.48 20.37
CA PHE A 96 7.84 -14.11 19.25
C PHE A 96 6.84 -12.99 19.60
N LYS A 97 6.30 -12.98 20.82
CA LYS A 97 5.35 -11.94 21.28
C LYS A 97 6.00 -10.54 21.29
N GLN A 98 7.23 -10.44 21.80
CA GLN A 98 7.94 -9.15 21.81
C GLN A 98 8.34 -8.71 20.41
N TYR A 99 8.64 -9.66 19.51
CA TYR A 99 8.90 -9.35 18.11
C TYR A 99 7.68 -8.69 17.44
N LEU A 100 6.47 -9.23 17.65
CA LEU A 100 5.22 -8.69 17.09
C LEU A 100 4.75 -7.39 17.75
N ALA A 101 5.22 -7.06 18.94
CA ALA A 101 4.86 -5.80 19.61
C ALA A 101 5.35 -4.54 18.86
N SER A 102 6.35 -4.68 17.98
CA SER A 102 6.81 -3.59 17.13
C SER A 102 5.93 -3.46 15.89
N SER A 103 5.34 -2.28 15.66
CA SER A 103 4.48 -2.01 14.50
C SER A 103 5.14 -2.37 13.16
N TRP A 104 6.43 -2.08 13.00
CA TRP A 104 7.17 -2.41 11.77
C TRP A 104 7.36 -3.92 11.57
N ASN A 105 7.56 -4.67 12.65
CA ASN A 105 7.68 -6.11 12.57
C ASN A 105 6.32 -6.77 12.32
N LEU A 106 5.24 -6.21 12.87
CA LEU A 106 3.87 -6.63 12.57
C LEU A 106 3.54 -6.42 11.08
N VAL A 107 3.88 -5.25 10.52
CA VAL A 107 3.73 -4.98 9.08
C VAL A 107 4.54 -5.96 8.24
N PHE A 108 5.79 -6.24 8.63
CA PHE A 108 6.61 -7.23 7.93
C PHE A 108 6.01 -8.65 8.00
N PHE A 109 5.46 -9.04 9.16
CA PHE A 109 4.75 -10.31 9.30
C PHE A 109 3.50 -10.36 8.40
N ALA A 110 2.72 -9.28 8.33
CA ALA A 110 1.61 -9.17 7.40
C ALA A 110 2.06 -9.29 5.94
N CYS A 111 3.21 -8.70 5.56
CA CYS A 111 3.80 -8.90 4.24
C CYS A 111 4.08 -10.38 3.95
N ILE A 112 4.62 -11.13 4.91
CA ILE A 112 4.87 -12.58 4.76
C ILE A 112 3.55 -13.32 4.52
N CYS A 113 2.52 -13.05 5.33
CA CYS A 113 1.21 -13.69 5.16
C CYS A 113 0.61 -13.39 3.78
N LEU A 114 0.61 -12.13 3.35
CA LEU A 114 0.11 -11.72 2.04
C LEU A 114 0.91 -12.35 0.89
N PHE A 115 2.23 -12.48 1.05
CA PHE A 115 3.08 -13.14 0.07
C PHE A 115 2.73 -14.62 -0.07
N ILE A 116 2.56 -15.35 1.03
CA ILE A 116 2.17 -16.77 1.00
C ILE A 116 0.79 -16.94 0.38
N LEU A 117 -0.20 -16.15 0.81
CA LEU A 117 -1.57 -16.18 0.27
C LEU A 117 -1.62 -15.83 -1.22
N GLY A 118 -0.84 -14.84 -1.65
CA GLY A 118 -0.75 -14.43 -3.04
C GLY A 118 -0.12 -15.49 -3.94
N ASN A 119 0.80 -16.30 -3.41
CA ASN A 119 1.45 -17.38 -4.14
C ASN A 119 0.63 -18.68 -4.20
N LEU A 120 -0.49 -18.74 -3.48
CA LEU A 120 -1.33 -19.92 -3.39
C LEU A 120 -1.94 -20.33 -4.75
N SER A 121 -2.11 -19.39 -5.69
CA SER A 121 -2.54 -19.69 -7.07
C SER A 121 -1.54 -20.51 -7.88
N SER A 122 -0.30 -20.66 -7.41
CA SER A 122 0.67 -21.58 -8.02
C SER A 122 0.30 -23.05 -7.77
N MET A 123 -0.59 -23.34 -6.81
CA MET A 123 -1.05 -24.70 -6.54
C MET A 123 -1.97 -25.21 -7.66
N PRO A 124 -1.75 -26.43 -8.18
CA PRO A 124 -2.54 -26.99 -9.29
C PRO A 124 -4.04 -27.00 -9.03
N ARG A 125 -4.47 -27.25 -7.79
CA ARG A 125 -5.89 -27.36 -7.38
C ARG A 125 -6.67 -26.05 -7.43
N ILE A 126 -6.00 -24.90 -7.51
CA ILE A 126 -6.62 -23.58 -7.45
C ILE A 126 -6.77 -22.96 -8.85
N LYS A 127 -6.06 -23.50 -9.84
CA LYS A 127 -6.12 -23.04 -11.23
C LYS A 127 -7.50 -23.21 -11.87
N ASP A 128 -8.29 -24.14 -11.35
CA ASP A 128 -9.63 -24.44 -11.88
C ASP A 128 -10.69 -23.41 -11.47
N TYR A 129 -10.39 -22.52 -10.51
CA TYR A 129 -11.33 -21.54 -9.98
C TYR A 129 -10.90 -20.10 -10.31
N PRO A 130 -11.54 -19.43 -11.29
CA PRO A 130 -11.14 -18.08 -11.72
C PRO A 130 -11.28 -17.01 -10.63
N SER A 131 -12.26 -17.17 -9.72
CA SER A 131 -12.45 -16.27 -8.57
C SER A 131 -11.28 -16.31 -7.58
N LEU A 132 -10.73 -17.51 -7.32
CA LEU A 132 -9.57 -17.69 -6.45
C LEU A 132 -8.30 -17.10 -7.09
N ILE A 133 -8.14 -17.20 -8.41
CA ILE A 133 -7.04 -16.55 -9.13
C ILE A 133 -7.10 -15.03 -9.01
N TRP A 134 -8.29 -14.44 -9.08
CA TRP A 134 -8.45 -13.01 -8.84
C TRP A 134 -8.07 -12.62 -7.42
N LEU A 135 -8.49 -13.41 -6.41
CA LEU A 135 -8.19 -13.15 -5.01
C LEU A 135 -6.68 -13.22 -4.71
N THR A 136 -5.98 -14.21 -5.25
CA THR A 136 -4.51 -14.32 -5.06
C THR A 136 -3.78 -13.15 -5.70
N ARG A 137 -4.24 -12.68 -6.88
CA ARG A 137 -3.72 -11.46 -7.50
C ARG A 137 -3.95 -10.23 -6.64
N LEU A 138 -5.12 -10.11 -6.01
CA LEU A 138 -5.41 -9.03 -5.07
C LEU A 138 -4.43 -9.06 -3.90
N PHE A 139 -4.16 -10.23 -3.30
CA PHE A 139 -3.18 -10.36 -2.23
C PHE A 139 -1.76 -9.99 -2.65
N LEU A 140 -1.33 -10.37 -3.86
CA LEU A 140 -0.02 -9.96 -4.41
C LEU A 140 0.03 -8.43 -4.64
N ALA A 141 -1.05 -7.82 -5.11
CA ALA A 141 -1.12 -6.37 -5.30
C ALA A 141 -1.08 -5.62 -3.96
N ILE A 142 -1.82 -6.10 -2.96
CA ILE A 142 -1.76 -5.56 -1.59
C ILE A 142 -0.37 -5.77 -0.99
N HIS A 143 0.26 -6.93 -1.20
CA HIS A 143 1.64 -7.17 -0.77
C HIS A 143 2.59 -6.11 -1.35
N LEU A 144 2.49 -5.80 -2.65
CA LEU A 144 3.29 -4.77 -3.30
C LEU A 144 3.03 -3.38 -2.69
N LEU A 145 1.77 -3.02 -2.45
CA LEU A 145 1.39 -1.75 -1.81
C LEU A 145 2.01 -1.62 -0.41
N VAL A 146 1.89 -2.67 0.41
CA VAL A 146 2.51 -2.69 1.74
C VAL A 146 4.03 -2.66 1.63
N GLY A 147 4.62 -3.29 0.60
CA GLY A 147 6.05 -3.20 0.28
C GLY A 147 6.51 -1.77 0.03
N PHE A 148 5.78 -0.99 -0.76
CA PHE A 148 6.04 0.45 -0.93
C PHE A 148 5.94 1.21 0.39
N ALA A 149 4.89 0.95 1.17
CA ALA A 149 4.72 1.57 2.49
C ALA A 149 5.86 1.20 3.46
N PHE A 150 6.42 -0.01 3.34
CA PHE A 150 7.53 -0.47 4.17
C PHE A 150 8.83 0.32 3.91
N LEU A 151 9.00 0.93 2.73
CA LEU A 151 10.14 1.81 2.46
C LEU A 151 10.19 3.03 3.38
N PHE A 152 9.04 3.50 3.87
CA PHE A 152 8.99 4.61 4.84
C PHE A 152 9.76 4.32 6.12
N ARG A 153 9.91 3.04 6.51
CA ARG A 153 10.74 2.63 7.65
C ARG A 153 12.18 3.15 7.54
N PHE A 154 12.74 3.15 6.33
CA PHE A 154 14.10 3.62 6.10
C PHE A 154 14.17 5.15 6.10
N PHE A 155 13.14 5.83 5.58
CA PHE A 155 13.08 7.29 5.59
C PHE A 155 12.93 7.88 7.00
N VAL A 156 12.32 7.15 7.94
CA VAL A 156 12.26 7.57 9.35
C VAL A 156 13.63 7.69 10.00
N ALA A 157 14.62 6.89 9.56
CA ALA A 157 15.99 6.97 10.08
C ALA A 157 16.80 8.14 9.49
N SER A 158 16.31 8.80 8.44
CA SER A 158 16.98 9.95 7.82
C SER A 158 16.96 11.16 8.76
N ARG A 159 18.10 11.85 8.89
CA ARG A 159 18.22 13.06 9.71
C ARG A 159 17.34 14.22 9.21
N SER A 160 17.13 14.33 7.89
CA SER A 160 16.37 15.42 7.29
C SER A 160 14.87 15.12 7.13
N ILE A 161 14.53 13.86 6.84
CA ILE A 161 13.16 13.44 6.53
C ILE A 161 12.46 12.84 7.76
N GLY A 162 13.20 12.17 8.66
CA GLY A 162 12.66 11.48 9.82
C GLY A 162 11.82 12.37 10.74
N PRO A 163 12.33 13.53 11.19
CA PRO A 163 11.54 14.45 12.03
C PRO A 163 10.26 14.94 11.35
N LYS A 164 10.31 15.20 10.02
CA LYS A 164 9.14 15.63 9.24
C LYS A 164 8.09 14.53 9.16
N LEU A 165 8.49 13.29 8.89
CA LEU A 165 7.58 12.14 8.86
C LEU A 165 6.93 11.89 10.22
N LEU A 166 7.69 12.03 11.31
CA LEU A 166 7.15 11.87 12.66
C LEU A 166 6.15 12.99 13.01
N MET A 167 6.41 14.22 12.55
CA MET A 167 5.47 15.34 12.70
C MET A 167 4.17 15.07 11.93
N ILE A 168 4.26 14.66 10.65
CA ILE A 168 3.09 14.28 9.84
C ILE A 168 2.29 13.18 10.56
N HIS A 169 2.94 12.13 11.05
CA HIS A 169 2.25 11.05 11.77
C HIS A 169 1.48 11.58 12.99
N LYS A 170 2.08 12.47 13.79
CA LYS A 170 1.42 13.05 14.96
C LYS A 170 0.23 13.94 14.58
N MET A 171 0.39 14.81 13.58
CA MET A 171 -0.68 15.69 13.09
C MET A 171 -1.83 14.88 12.48
N VAL A 172 -1.50 13.80 11.75
CA VAL A 172 -2.52 12.93 11.14
C VAL A 172 -3.35 12.20 12.20
N LEU A 173 -2.70 11.61 13.21
CA LEU A 173 -3.43 10.86 14.24
C LEU A 173 -4.15 11.78 15.25
N GLY A 174 -3.55 12.93 15.58
CA GLY A 174 -4.09 13.86 16.56
C GLY A 174 -5.23 14.72 16.00
N ASP A 175 -5.03 15.28 14.81
CA ASP A 175 -5.86 16.37 14.30
C ASP A 175 -6.62 15.98 13.01
N LEU A 176 -5.96 15.28 12.06
CA LEU A 176 -6.60 14.89 10.79
C LEU A 176 -7.69 13.85 10.99
N LEU A 177 -7.43 12.80 11.78
CA LEU A 177 -8.35 11.65 11.88
C LEU A 177 -9.70 12.04 12.50
N PRO A 178 -9.77 12.80 13.62
CA PRO A 178 -11.05 13.28 14.14
C PRO A 178 -11.78 14.20 13.16
N PHE A 179 -11.05 15.07 12.45
CA PHE A 179 -11.64 15.96 11.47
C PHE A 179 -12.19 15.20 10.26
N LEU A 180 -11.47 14.18 9.78
CA LEU A 180 -11.92 13.30 8.72
C LEU A 180 -13.22 12.57 9.11
N ALA A 181 -13.41 12.22 10.38
CA ALA A 181 -14.67 11.66 10.86
C ALA A 181 -15.84 12.65 10.69
N ILE A 182 -15.62 13.95 10.93
CA ILE A 182 -16.62 15.00 10.69
C ILE A 182 -16.95 15.08 9.20
N ILE A 183 -15.94 15.08 8.32
CA ILE A 183 -16.15 15.04 6.86
C ILE A 183 -16.98 13.82 6.46
N ILE A 184 -16.64 12.62 6.97
CA ILE A 184 -17.35 11.39 6.64
C ILE A 184 -18.82 11.47 7.09
N ILE A 185 -19.10 11.97 8.30
CA ILE A 185 -20.47 12.14 8.79
C ILE A 185 -21.24 13.10 7.88
N PHE A 186 -20.64 14.23 7.51
CA PHE A 186 -21.27 15.22 6.63
C PHE A 186 -21.50 14.67 5.21
N TRP A 187 -20.53 13.95 4.66
CA TRP A 187 -20.62 13.32 3.35
C TRP A 187 -21.72 12.24 3.31
N LEU A 188 -21.79 11.39 4.34
CA LEU A 188 -22.83 10.37 4.45
C LEU A 188 -24.22 10.98 4.64
N SER A 189 -24.36 11.98 5.53
CA SER A 189 -25.65 12.63 5.76
C SER A 189 -26.16 13.34 4.52
N PHE A 190 -25.27 14.04 3.79
CA PHE A 190 -25.60 14.66 2.52
C PHE A 190 -26.02 13.65 1.47
N THR A 191 -25.27 12.54 1.33
CA THR A 191 -25.59 11.50 0.35
C THR A 191 -26.98 10.90 0.63
N VAL A 192 -27.28 10.58 1.89
CA VAL A 192 -28.59 10.06 2.28
C VAL A 192 -29.70 11.07 1.99
N PHE A 193 -29.48 12.34 2.31
CA PHE A 193 -30.43 13.41 2.04
C PHE A 193 -30.70 13.58 0.54
N LEU A 194 -29.64 13.60 -0.27
CA LEU A 194 -29.71 13.70 -1.72
C LEU A 194 -30.48 12.52 -2.34
N VAL A 195 -30.18 11.30 -1.90
CA VAL A 195 -30.89 10.11 -2.40
C VAL A 195 -32.37 10.18 -1.99
N ALA A 196 -32.68 10.60 -0.77
CA ALA A 196 -34.05 10.67 -0.28
C ALA A 196 -34.92 11.74 -0.97
N ILE A 197 -34.33 12.85 -1.42
CA ILE A 197 -35.08 13.92 -2.12
C ILE A 197 -35.28 13.63 -3.61
N ILE A 198 -34.39 12.83 -4.21
CA ILE A 198 -34.44 12.50 -5.64
C ILE A 198 -35.27 11.24 -5.88
N TYR A 199 -34.92 10.13 -5.22
CA TYR A 199 -35.46 8.82 -5.52
C TYR A 199 -36.76 8.57 -4.76
N LYS A 200 -37.77 8.09 -5.47
CA LYS A 200 -39.06 7.73 -4.90
C LYS A 200 -39.02 6.28 -4.38
N PRO A 201 -39.64 5.98 -3.22
CA PRO A 201 -39.73 4.61 -2.75
C PRO A 201 -40.60 3.78 -3.70
N ASN A 202 -40.00 2.76 -4.32
CA ASN A 202 -40.69 1.81 -5.18
C ASN A 202 -40.79 0.43 -4.49
N PRO A 203 -41.99 -0.10 -4.21
CA PRO A 203 -42.17 -1.39 -3.55
C PRO A 203 -41.69 -2.59 -4.38
N ASP A 204 -41.61 -2.46 -5.70
CA ASP A 204 -41.21 -3.53 -6.61
C ASP A 204 -39.70 -3.51 -6.94
N ASP A 205 -38.96 -2.51 -6.44
CA ASP A 205 -37.54 -2.35 -6.75
C ASP A 205 -36.66 -3.27 -5.87
N PRO A 206 -35.82 -4.14 -6.45
CA PRO A 206 -34.95 -5.01 -5.66
C PRO A 206 -33.97 -4.20 -4.80
N TYR A 207 -33.71 -4.68 -3.57
CA TYR A 207 -32.74 -4.08 -2.64
C TYR A 207 -31.37 -3.76 -3.27
N ARG A 208 -30.93 -4.57 -4.25
CA ARG A 208 -29.67 -4.36 -4.98
C ARG A 208 -29.67 -3.05 -5.78
N SER A 209 -30.82 -2.62 -6.30
CA SER A 209 -30.95 -1.39 -7.07
C SER A 209 -30.87 -0.17 -6.16
N GLN A 210 -31.65 -0.15 -5.08
CA GLN A 210 -31.58 0.89 -4.03
C GLN A 210 -30.16 1.09 -3.48
N VAL A 211 -29.45 -0.02 -3.24
CA VAL A 211 -28.05 0.03 -2.79
C VAL A 211 -27.13 0.60 -3.87
N LYS A 212 -27.35 0.24 -5.15
CA LYS A 212 -26.57 0.77 -6.28
C LYS A 212 -26.75 2.28 -6.42
N GLU A 213 -27.98 2.78 -6.33
CA GLU A 213 -28.30 4.21 -6.38
C GLU A 213 -27.63 4.98 -5.25
N PHE A 214 -27.69 4.45 -4.02
CA PHE A 214 -26.97 5.01 -2.89
C PHE A 214 -25.46 5.08 -3.13
N PHE A 215 -24.85 4.01 -3.66
CA PHE A 215 -23.42 4.01 -3.98
C PHE A 215 -23.05 4.97 -5.11
N VAL A 216 -23.92 5.17 -6.10
CA VAL A 216 -23.72 6.16 -7.16
C VAL A 216 -23.75 7.58 -6.59
N GLY A 217 -24.76 7.91 -5.77
CA GLY A 217 -24.86 9.20 -5.09
C GLY A 217 -23.68 9.45 -4.15
N MET A 218 -23.25 8.42 -3.42
CA MET A 218 -22.08 8.45 -2.53
C MET A 218 -20.80 8.79 -3.30
N ARG A 219 -20.57 8.09 -4.41
CA ARG A 219 -19.41 8.30 -5.29
C ARG A 219 -19.41 9.72 -5.85
N ASN A 220 -20.54 10.17 -6.40
CA ASN A 220 -20.64 11.49 -6.99
C ASN A 220 -20.40 12.60 -5.95
N SER A 221 -20.99 12.47 -4.76
CA SER A 221 -20.78 13.42 -3.66
C SER A 221 -19.33 13.45 -3.16
N PHE A 222 -18.63 12.32 -3.21
CA PHE A 222 -17.21 12.24 -2.84
C PHE A 222 -16.34 13.01 -3.84
N PHE A 223 -16.51 12.75 -5.14
CA PHE A 223 -15.74 13.44 -6.19
C PHE A 223 -16.10 14.93 -6.30
N ALA A 224 -17.34 15.29 -6.00
CA ALA A 224 -17.74 16.68 -5.86
C ALA A 224 -16.93 17.43 -4.81
N MET A 225 -16.48 16.78 -3.72
CA MET A 225 -15.59 17.41 -2.73
C MET A 225 -14.23 17.82 -3.32
N PHE A 226 -13.81 17.21 -4.42
CA PHE A 226 -12.54 17.49 -5.12
C PHE A 226 -12.73 18.37 -6.37
N GLY A 227 -13.94 18.88 -6.62
CA GLY A 227 -14.23 19.76 -7.74
C GLY A 227 -14.81 19.07 -8.99
N GLU A 228 -15.08 17.76 -8.94
CA GLU A 228 -15.76 17.04 -10.02
C GLU A 228 -17.27 17.01 -9.77
N PHE A 229 -18.00 18.02 -10.27
CA PHE A 229 -19.44 18.15 -10.01
C PHE A 229 -20.31 17.40 -11.01
N ASN A 230 -19.93 17.40 -12.30
CA ASN A 230 -20.62 16.74 -13.42
C ASN A 230 -22.16 16.82 -13.32
N ILE A 231 -22.69 18.01 -12.99
CA ILE A 231 -24.11 18.19 -12.65
C ILE A 231 -24.99 17.81 -13.84
N ASP A 232 -24.66 18.31 -15.03
CA ASP A 232 -25.42 18.04 -16.26
C ASP A 232 -25.43 16.55 -16.60
N ASP A 233 -24.27 15.89 -16.58
CA ASP A 233 -24.18 14.43 -16.83
C ASP A 233 -24.97 13.60 -15.81
N ASN A 234 -25.05 14.08 -14.56
CA ASN A 234 -25.79 13.40 -13.50
C ASN A 234 -27.30 13.58 -13.66
N ILE A 235 -27.75 14.74 -14.14
CA ILE A 235 -29.16 14.99 -14.48
C ILE A 235 -29.54 14.14 -15.70
N ASP A 236 -28.73 14.12 -16.75
CA ASP A 236 -28.95 13.28 -17.94
C ASP A 236 -29.02 11.78 -17.58
N ALA A 237 -28.22 11.34 -16.61
CA ALA A 237 -28.26 9.96 -16.11
C ALA A 237 -29.55 9.67 -15.32
N LEU A 238 -30.11 10.68 -14.66
CA LEU A 238 -31.34 10.59 -13.91
C LEU A 238 -32.57 10.59 -14.84
N ASP A 239 -32.53 11.39 -15.91
CA ASP A 239 -33.54 11.38 -16.97
C ASP A 239 -33.67 9.99 -17.60
N LYS A 240 -32.54 9.38 -17.96
CA LYS A 240 -32.51 8.01 -18.49
C LYS A 240 -33.05 6.99 -17.51
N LEU A 241 -32.79 7.18 -16.21
CA LEU A 241 -33.30 6.28 -15.18
C LEU A 241 -34.82 6.41 -15.03
N GLU A 242 -35.37 7.61 -15.17
CA GLU A 242 -36.81 7.84 -15.17
C GLU A 242 -37.48 7.23 -16.41
N GLU A 243 -36.87 7.36 -17.59
CA GLU A 243 -37.36 6.74 -18.84
C GLU A 243 -37.36 5.20 -18.79
N GLU A 244 -36.35 4.60 -18.17
CA GLU A 244 -36.22 3.15 -18.01
C GLU A 244 -37.03 2.59 -16.81
N CYS A 245 -37.66 3.47 -16.02
CA CYS A 245 -38.40 3.08 -14.84
C CYS A 245 -39.66 2.27 -15.20
N SER A 246 -39.81 1.09 -14.58
CA SER A 246 -40.98 0.22 -14.79
C SER A 246 -42.18 0.58 -13.90
N ALA A 247 -42.04 1.55 -12.99
CA ALA A 247 -43.10 1.92 -12.05
C ALA A 247 -44.10 2.91 -12.68
N THR A 248 -45.40 2.68 -12.45
CA THR A 248 -46.48 3.52 -12.99
C THR A 248 -46.45 4.98 -12.53
N ASP A 249 -45.91 5.24 -11.33
CA ASP A 249 -45.86 6.58 -10.74
C ASP A 249 -44.45 7.22 -10.78
N GLY A 250 -43.56 6.71 -11.63
CA GLY A 250 -42.18 7.17 -11.75
C GLY A 250 -41.24 6.66 -10.65
N CYS A 251 -39.93 6.73 -10.90
CA CYS A 251 -38.87 6.34 -9.96
C CYS A 251 -38.27 7.55 -9.25
N ILE A 252 -38.44 8.75 -9.79
CA ILE A 252 -37.80 9.99 -9.35
C ILE A 252 -38.86 11.08 -9.10
N TYR A 253 -38.60 11.97 -8.14
CA TYR A 253 -39.48 13.11 -7.88
C TYR A 253 -39.34 14.20 -8.96
N PRO A 254 -40.42 14.79 -9.48
CA PRO A 254 -40.41 15.66 -10.68
C PRO A 254 -39.64 16.99 -10.55
N PHE A 255 -39.13 17.33 -9.38
CA PHE A 255 -38.36 18.57 -9.14
C PHE A 255 -36.84 18.32 -9.03
N TYR A 256 -36.36 17.19 -9.52
CA TYR A 256 -34.95 16.79 -9.41
C TYR A 256 -34.01 17.71 -10.19
N ASP A 257 -34.46 18.22 -11.35
CA ASP A 257 -33.72 19.11 -12.24
C ASP A 257 -33.25 20.41 -11.55
N TRP A 258 -34.09 20.98 -10.68
CA TRP A 258 -33.78 22.17 -9.92
C TRP A 258 -33.24 21.88 -8.53
N SER A 259 -33.75 20.84 -7.86
CA SER A 259 -33.31 20.50 -6.51
C SER A 259 -31.90 19.92 -6.49
N TYR A 260 -31.50 19.15 -7.50
CA TYR A 260 -30.17 18.53 -7.56
C TYR A 260 -29.05 19.58 -7.60
N PRO A 261 -29.03 20.54 -8.55
CA PRO A 261 -28.00 21.59 -8.56
C PRO A 261 -28.00 22.43 -7.30
N LEU A 262 -29.18 22.75 -6.74
CA LEU A 262 -29.30 23.58 -5.54
C LEU A 262 -28.69 22.88 -4.33
N VAL A 263 -29.00 21.61 -4.13
CA VAL A 263 -28.51 20.79 -3.02
C VAL A 263 -26.99 20.60 -3.15
N TYR A 264 -26.48 20.35 -4.36
CA TYR A 264 -25.03 20.32 -4.62
C TYR A 264 -24.35 21.67 -4.38
N ALA A 265 -24.96 22.80 -4.76
CA ALA A 265 -24.39 24.11 -4.51
C ALA A 265 -24.17 24.37 -3.00
N VAL A 266 -25.15 24.00 -2.16
CA VAL A 266 -25.03 24.08 -0.70
C VAL A 266 -23.92 23.15 -0.19
N TYR A 267 -23.86 21.91 -0.69
CA TYR A 267 -22.83 20.95 -0.31
C TYR A 267 -21.42 21.41 -0.67
N VAL A 268 -21.23 21.94 -1.87
CA VAL A 268 -19.95 22.47 -2.34
C VAL A 268 -19.54 23.67 -1.50
N LEU A 269 -20.46 24.57 -1.18
CA LEU A 269 -20.19 25.70 -0.29
C LEU A 269 -19.73 25.21 1.09
N CYS A 270 -20.48 24.29 1.71
CA CYS A 270 -20.11 23.73 3.01
C CYS A 270 -18.77 22.99 2.98
N THR A 271 -18.52 22.17 1.96
CA THR A 271 -17.26 21.41 1.86
C THR A 271 -16.06 22.31 1.55
N HIS A 272 -16.14 23.12 0.50
CA HIS A 272 -14.99 23.87 0.00
C HIS A 272 -14.72 25.14 0.81
N VAL A 273 -15.77 25.86 1.22
CA VAL A 273 -15.61 27.13 1.94
C VAL A 273 -15.46 26.90 3.43
N ILE A 274 -16.14 25.91 4.00
CA ILE A 274 -16.13 25.68 5.46
C ILE A 274 -15.17 24.54 5.82
N LEU A 275 -15.45 23.30 5.40
CA LEU A 275 -14.72 22.13 5.89
C LEU A 275 -13.25 22.13 5.44
N ILE A 276 -12.97 22.31 4.15
CA ILE A 276 -11.59 22.30 3.64
C ILE A 276 -10.79 23.46 4.24
N ASN A 277 -11.37 24.66 4.34
CA ASN A 277 -10.68 25.80 4.95
C ASN A 277 -10.45 25.62 6.45
N LEU A 278 -11.39 24.99 7.17
CA LEU A 278 -11.20 24.65 8.58
C LEU A 278 -10.08 23.61 8.74
N LEU A 279 -10.01 22.61 7.84
CA LEU A 279 -8.92 21.64 7.82
C LEU A 279 -7.56 22.33 7.65
N ILE A 280 -7.48 23.28 6.70
CA ILE A 280 -6.27 24.07 6.48
C ILE A 280 -5.92 24.86 7.75
N ALA A 281 -6.90 25.52 8.38
CA ALA A 281 -6.71 26.29 9.60
C ALA A 281 -6.26 25.43 10.80
N MET A 282 -6.68 24.17 10.87
CA MET A 282 -6.23 23.23 11.90
C MET A 282 -4.77 22.80 11.74
N PHE A 283 -4.26 22.78 10.49
CA PHE A 283 -2.86 22.39 10.20
C PHE A 283 -1.88 23.56 10.09
N THR A 284 -2.40 24.79 10.01
CA THR A 284 -1.61 26.02 9.94
C THR A 284 -1.26 26.49 11.34
#